data_AF-A0AAU1VVS6-F1
#
_entry.id   AF-A0AAU1VVS6-F1
#
_cell.length_a   1.000
_cell.length_b   1.000
_cell.length_c   1.000
_cell.angle_alpha   90.00
_cell.angle_beta   90.00
_cell.angle_gamma   90.00
#
_symmetry.space_group_name_H-M   'P 1'
#
loop_
_entity.id
_entity.type
_entity.pdbx_description
1 polymer ?
#
loop_
_entity_poly.entity_id
_entity_poly.type
_entity_poly.pdbx_seq_one_letter_code
_entity_poly.pdbx_strand_id
1 'polypeptide(L)'
;MSHPQSYEILLFPEPEETATGAPEPATAIRSAVVAATGDTGASGYPRYTGEGMEADIDPASHTVEALLVDGAELDYGLTVRIAERIGGTQEVPEAGAGHEPEPAGAEAPVSPERPGEG
;
A
#
# COMPACT_ATOMS: atom_id res chain seq x y z
N MET A 1 -12.79 19.52 4.27
CA MET A 1 -11.81 18.42 4.42
C MET A 1 -10.79 18.58 3.32
N SER A 2 -9.52 18.78 3.66
CA SER A 2 -8.45 18.83 2.66
C SER A 2 -8.07 17.39 2.31
N HIS A 3 -8.20 17.01 1.04
CA HIS A 3 -7.66 15.75 0.53
C HIS A 3 -6.17 15.92 0.16
N PRO A 4 -5.42 14.82 -0.01
CA PRO A 4 -4.06 14.85 -0.52
C PRO A 4 -3.95 15.69 -1.80
N GLN A 5 -2.89 16.48 -1.85
CA GLN A 5 -2.63 17.38 -2.99
C GLN A 5 -1.90 16.69 -4.13
N SER A 6 -1.39 15.48 -3.89
CA SER A 6 -0.74 14.67 -4.91
C SER A 6 -0.88 13.18 -4.62
N TYR A 7 -0.79 12.39 -5.68
CA TYR A 7 -0.75 10.93 -5.67
C TYR A 7 0.28 10.43 -6.68
N GLU A 8 0.85 9.26 -6.43
CA GLU A 8 1.63 8.52 -7.41
C GLU A 8 0.75 7.42 -7.99
N ILE A 9 0.57 7.45 -9.31
CA ILE A 9 -0.21 6.48 -10.08
C ILE A 9 0.73 5.47 -10.70
N LEU A 10 0.35 4.19 -10.61
CA LEU A 10 1.07 3.06 -11.16
C LEU A 10 0.19 2.32 -12.15
N LEU A 11 0.70 2.08 -13.36
CA LEU A 11 0.05 1.31 -14.41
C LEU A 11 0.71 -0.04 -14.58
N PHE A 12 -0.09 -1.09 -14.68
CA PHE A 12 0.35 -2.47 -14.84
C PHE A 12 -0.40 -3.14 -16.00
N PRO A 13 0.22 -4.11 -16.68
CA PRO A 13 -0.54 -5.09 -17.43
C PRO A 13 -1.36 -5.94 -16.46
N GLU A 14 -2.60 -6.26 -16.83
CA GLU A 14 -3.35 -7.31 -16.15
C GLU A 14 -2.63 -8.65 -16.36
N PRO A 15 -2.41 -9.45 -15.30
CA PRO A 15 -1.81 -10.77 -15.46
C PRO A 15 -2.80 -11.70 -16.18
N GLU A 16 -2.33 -12.37 -17.23
CA GLU A 16 -3.09 -13.46 -17.87
C GLU A 16 -3.10 -14.69 -16.94
N GLU A 17 -4.17 -14.82 -16.16
CA GLU A 17 -4.47 -15.91 -15.22
C GLU A 17 -3.51 -16.14 -14.04
N THR A 18 -4.14 -16.45 -12.90
CA THR A 18 -3.56 -16.71 -11.58
C THR A 18 -2.54 -17.84 -11.60
N ALA A 19 -1.25 -17.50 -11.69
CA ALA A 19 -0.21 -18.38 -11.20
C ALA A 19 -0.50 -18.64 -9.71
N THR A 20 -0.66 -19.92 -9.33
CA THR A 20 -0.78 -20.33 -7.93
C THR A 20 0.54 -19.98 -7.22
N GLY A 21 0.55 -18.84 -6.55
CA GLY A 21 1.69 -18.24 -5.90
C GLY A 21 1.42 -16.75 -5.77
N ALA A 22 1.74 -16.14 -4.62
CA ALA A 22 1.54 -14.70 -4.43
C ALA A 22 2.13 -13.97 -5.64
N PRO A 23 1.33 -13.19 -6.41
CA PRO A 23 1.85 -12.50 -7.56
C PRO A 23 2.99 -11.61 -7.07
N GLU A 24 4.20 -11.83 -7.61
CA GLU A 24 5.26 -10.83 -7.56
C GLU A 24 4.61 -9.50 -7.95
N PRO A 25 4.89 -8.39 -7.25
CA PRO A 25 4.31 -7.11 -7.62
C PRO A 25 4.67 -6.88 -9.09
N ALA A 26 3.66 -6.91 -9.96
CA ALA A 26 3.85 -6.60 -11.37
C ALA A 26 4.64 -5.29 -11.39
N THR A 27 5.77 -5.26 -12.09
CA THR A 27 6.53 -4.00 -12.17
C THR A 27 5.70 -3.03 -12.99
N ALA A 28 5.40 -1.86 -12.43
CA ALA A 28 4.63 -0.85 -13.12
C ALA A 28 5.32 -0.52 -14.46
N ILE A 29 4.56 -0.58 -15.56
CA ILE A 29 5.06 -0.24 -16.90
C ILE A 29 5.15 1.28 -17.10
N ARG A 30 4.42 2.04 -16.27
CA ARG A 30 4.50 3.49 -16.18
C ARG A 30 4.09 3.94 -14.78
N SER A 31 4.74 4.99 -14.30
CA SER A 31 4.32 5.74 -13.12
C SER A 31 4.25 7.23 -13.43
N ALA A 32 3.46 7.96 -12.64
CA ALA A 32 3.38 9.41 -12.71
C ALA A 32 2.93 9.98 -11.37
N VAL A 33 3.47 11.14 -11.00
CA VAL A 33 2.92 11.94 -9.90
C VAL A 33 1.91 12.93 -10.46
N VAL A 34 0.68 12.85 -9.95
CA VAL A 34 -0.40 13.76 -10.31
C VAL A 34 -0.72 14.70 -9.15
N ALA A 35 -1.10 15.93 -9.45
CA ALA A 35 -1.45 16.94 -8.47
C ALA A 35 -2.92 17.36 -8.60
N ALA A 36 -3.54 17.70 -7.47
CA ALA A 36 -4.92 18.15 -7.43
C ALA A 36 -5.08 19.43 -8.27
N THR A 37 -6.06 19.43 -9.16
CA THR A 37 -6.38 20.59 -10.01
C THR A 37 -7.30 21.59 -9.30
N GLY A 38 -8.07 21.11 -8.31
CA GLY A 38 -9.18 21.84 -7.69
C GLY A 38 -10.52 21.64 -8.42
N ASP A 39 -10.52 20.99 -9.58
CA ASP A 39 -11.71 20.68 -10.36
C ASP A 39 -12.32 19.31 -9.98
N THR A 40 -13.58 19.13 -10.35
CA THR A 40 -14.26 17.83 -10.31
C THR A 40 -14.17 17.17 -11.68
N GLY A 41 -13.75 15.92 -11.69
CA GLY A 41 -13.62 15.09 -12.87
C GLY A 41 -14.95 14.59 -13.43
N ALA A 42 -14.87 13.90 -14.57
CA ALA A 42 -16.03 13.37 -15.27
C ALA A 42 -16.71 12.23 -14.50
N SER A 43 -15.95 11.49 -13.67
CA SER A 43 -16.50 10.48 -12.76
C SER A 43 -17.26 11.08 -11.56
N GLY A 44 -17.14 12.39 -11.32
CA GLY A 44 -17.69 13.07 -10.15
C GLY A 44 -16.74 13.17 -8.96
N TYR A 45 -15.51 12.67 -9.09
CA TYR A 45 -14.48 12.73 -8.05
C TYR A 45 -13.45 13.85 -8.31
N PRO A 46 -12.68 14.30 -7.30
CA PRO A 46 -11.64 15.32 -7.50
C PRO A 46 -10.65 14.92 -8.60
N ARG A 47 -10.30 15.89 -9.45
CA ARG A 47 -9.40 15.70 -10.60
C ARG A 47 -7.96 16.01 -10.26
N TYR A 48 -7.06 15.14 -10.72
CA TYR A 48 -5.62 15.24 -10.58
C TYR A 48 -4.94 15.13 -11.95
N THR A 49 -3.87 15.88 -12.18
CA THR A 49 -3.12 15.85 -13.45
C THR A 49 -1.61 15.88 -13.23
N GLY A 50 -0.86 15.20 -14.07
CA GLY A 50 0.61 15.21 -14.05
C GLY A 50 1.23 14.20 -15.03
N GLU A 51 2.35 14.56 -15.65
CA GLU A 51 3.15 13.68 -16.53
C GLU A 51 2.34 12.96 -17.63
N GLY A 52 1.36 13.67 -18.20
CA GLY A 52 0.46 13.15 -19.23
C GLY A 52 -0.70 12.30 -18.70
N MET A 53 -0.82 12.12 -17.38
CA MET A 53 -1.98 11.46 -16.77
C MET A 53 -3.00 12.46 -16.25
N GLU A 54 -4.28 12.16 -16.47
CA GLU A 54 -5.41 12.81 -15.80
C GLU A 54 -6.22 11.74 -15.07
N ALA A 55 -6.36 11.88 -13.76
CA ALA A 55 -7.04 10.90 -12.93
C ALA A 55 -8.12 11.57 -12.08
N ASP A 56 -9.28 10.93 -12.03
CA ASP A 56 -10.32 11.26 -11.08
C ASP A 56 -10.22 10.24 -9.93
N ILE A 57 -9.97 10.70 -8.70
CA ILE A 57 -9.57 9.83 -7.57
C ILE A 57 -10.54 10.00 -6.40
N ASP A 58 -11.01 8.90 -5.83
CA ASP A 58 -11.69 8.92 -4.53
C ASP A 58 -10.67 9.08 -3.39
N PRO A 59 -10.61 10.24 -2.71
CA PRO A 59 -9.62 10.44 -1.66
C PRO A 59 -9.91 9.63 -0.39
N ALA A 60 -11.13 9.08 -0.24
CA ALA A 60 -11.49 8.28 0.93
C ALA A 60 -10.97 6.83 0.81
N SER A 61 -11.08 6.22 -0.37
CA SER A 61 -10.64 4.84 -0.62
C SER A 61 -9.29 4.72 -1.32
N HIS A 62 -8.75 5.83 -1.85
CA HIS A 62 -7.58 5.84 -2.73
C HIS A 62 -7.78 5.00 -4.01
N THR A 63 -9.01 5.02 -4.53
CA THR A 63 -9.36 4.35 -5.78
C THR A 63 -9.30 5.35 -6.94
N VAL A 64 -8.76 4.91 -8.09
CA VAL A 64 -8.81 5.66 -9.34
C VAL A 64 -10.14 5.34 -10.03
N GLU A 65 -11.00 6.34 -10.13
CA GLU A 65 -12.38 6.20 -10.63
C GLU A 65 -12.45 6.44 -12.14
N ALA A 66 -11.53 7.24 -12.68
CA ALA A 66 -11.30 7.39 -14.12
C ALA A 66 -9.84 7.78 -14.39
N LEU A 67 -9.30 7.36 -15.53
CA LEU A 67 -7.93 7.68 -15.96
C LEU A 67 -7.86 7.93 -17.46
N LEU A 68 -7.17 9.02 -17.83
CA LEU A 68 -6.67 9.27 -19.18
C LEU A 68 -5.14 9.25 -19.16
N VAL A 69 -4.56 8.68 -20.22
CA VAL A 69 -3.12 8.67 -20.49
C VAL A 69 -2.90 9.36 -21.82
N ASP A 70 -2.21 10.50 -21.78
CA ASP A 70 -1.94 11.36 -22.93
C ASP A 70 -3.22 11.76 -23.69
N GLY A 71 -4.33 11.91 -22.95
CA GLY A 71 -5.66 12.27 -23.46
C GLY A 71 -6.49 11.09 -24.00
N ALA A 72 -5.98 9.87 -23.94
CA ALA A 72 -6.68 8.65 -24.35
C ALA A 72 -7.16 7.84 -23.14
N GLU A 73 -8.28 7.13 -23.30
CA GLU A 73 -8.74 6.16 -22.32
C GLU A 73 -7.76 4.98 -22.21
N LEU A 74 -7.72 4.35 -21.04
CA LEU A 74 -6.83 3.24 -20.78
C LEU A 74 -7.24 2.02 -21.63
N ASP A 75 -6.27 1.42 -22.32
CA ASP A 75 -6.48 0.18 -23.08
C ASP A 75 -6.90 -0.99 -22.18
N TYR A 76 -7.67 -1.91 -22.75
CA TYR A 76 -8.02 -3.16 -22.09
C TYR A 76 -6.77 -3.99 -21.76
N GLY A 77 -6.82 -4.74 -20.66
CA GLY A 77 -5.67 -5.52 -20.18
C GLY A 77 -4.64 -4.68 -19.44
N LEU A 78 -4.96 -3.43 -19.09
CA LEU A 78 -4.19 -2.60 -18.17
C LEU A 78 -4.99 -2.33 -16.89
N THR A 79 -4.29 -2.29 -15.77
CA THR A 79 -4.86 -1.95 -14.47
C THR A 79 -4.07 -0.81 -13.82
N VAL A 80 -4.74 -0.02 -12.98
CA VAL A 80 -4.19 1.15 -12.31
C VAL A 80 -4.27 0.99 -10.81
N ARG A 81 -3.24 1.46 -10.09
CA ARG A 81 -3.25 1.56 -8.62
C ARG A 81 -2.58 2.85 -8.16
N ILE A 82 -2.97 3.31 -6.98
CA ILE A 82 -2.24 4.37 -6.26
C ILE A 82 -1.15 3.71 -5.42
N ALA A 83 0.06 4.28 -5.44
CA ALA A 83 1.14 3.80 -4.58
C ALA A 83 0.78 4.04 -3.10
N GLU A 84 0.94 3.02 -2.26
CA GLU A 84 0.63 3.10 -0.82
C GLU A 84 1.53 4.08 -0.05
N ARG A 85 2.69 4.43 -0.63
CA ARG A 85 3.62 5.44 -0.12
C ARG A 85 4.02 6.35 -1.28
N ILE A 86 3.49 7.57 -1.29
CA ILE A 86 4.00 8.66 -2.14
C ILE A 86 5.49 8.81 -1.78
N GLY A 87 6.40 8.62 -2.74
CA GLY A 87 7.85 8.54 -2.52
C GLY A 87 8.43 9.62 -1.59
N GLY A 88 8.41 9.35 -0.30
CA GLY A 88 9.11 10.05 0.77
C GLY A 88 9.80 8.97 1.60
N THR A 89 11.13 9.02 1.62
CA THR A 89 12.10 8.27 2.43
C THR A 89 11.53 7.06 3.18
N GLN A 90 12.02 5.86 2.84
CA GLN A 90 11.92 4.71 3.73
C GLN A 90 12.55 5.07 5.08
N GLU A 91 11.74 5.48 6.05
CA GLU A 91 12.07 5.21 7.44
C GLU A 91 12.07 3.69 7.58
N VAL A 92 13.27 3.13 7.59
CA VAL A 92 13.53 1.75 7.96
C VAL A 92 12.93 1.51 9.35
N PRO A 93 11.96 0.59 9.50
CA PRO A 93 11.61 0.10 10.82
C PRO A 93 12.67 -0.95 11.17
N GLU A 94 13.79 -0.53 11.76
CA GLU A 94 14.64 -1.47 12.49
C GLU A 94 13.93 -1.80 13.81
N ALA A 95 13.07 -2.82 13.73
CA ALA A 95 12.57 -3.54 14.88
C ALA A 95 13.74 -4.24 15.57
N GLY A 96 13.93 -3.94 16.85
CA GLY A 96 15.03 -4.45 17.66
C GLY A 96 15.00 -5.97 17.85
N ALA A 97 16.20 -6.53 18.03
CA ALA A 97 16.41 -7.80 18.70
C ALA A 97 17.55 -7.61 19.70
N GLY A 98 17.19 -7.66 20.99
CA GLY A 98 18.13 -7.60 22.09
C GLY A 98 19.11 -8.77 22.02
N HIS A 99 20.39 -8.45 22.18
CA HIS A 99 21.41 -9.43 22.48
C HIS A 99 21.35 -9.70 23.99
N GLU A 100 20.79 -10.85 24.35
CA GLU A 100 20.88 -11.41 25.69
C GLU A 100 22.33 -11.87 25.96
N PRO A 101 22.84 -11.64 27.17
CA PRO A 101 23.72 -12.62 27.77
C PRO A 101 23.19 -13.08 29.13
N GLU A 102 22.95 -14.38 29.26
CA GLU A 102 22.82 -15.14 30.52
C GLU A 102 24.13 -15.07 31.36
N PRO A 103 24.30 -15.73 32.54
CA PRO A 103 23.37 -16.42 33.46
C PRO A 103 23.60 -16.06 34.96
N ALA A 104 22.69 -16.44 35.87
CA ALA A 104 23.03 -16.91 37.23
C ALA A 104 21.80 -17.33 38.05
N GLY A 105 21.80 -18.59 38.51
CA GLY A 105 21.46 -18.89 39.90
C GLY A 105 20.16 -19.65 40.18
N ALA A 106 20.36 -20.84 40.74
CA ALA A 106 19.51 -21.52 41.74
C ALA A 106 18.23 -22.24 41.27
N GLU A 107 18.45 -23.49 40.84
CA GLU A 107 17.90 -24.70 41.45
C GLU A 107 16.74 -24.54 42.46
N ALA A 108 15.53 -24.96 42.04
CA ALA A 108 14.49 -25.83 42.68
C ALA A 108 14.17 -25.72 44.22
N PRO A 109 12.99 -26.18 44.73
CA PRO A 109 12.01 -27.05 44.07
C PRO A 109 10.50 -26.74 44.28
N VAL A 110 9.75 -27.42 43.42
CA VAL A 110 8.33 -27.85 43.41
C VAL A 110 7.48 -27.66 44.68
N SER A 111 6.25 -27.17 44.49
CA SER A 111 5.04 -27.55 45.23
C SER A 111 3.82 -27.01 44.47
N PRO A 112 2.94 -27.91 44.00
CA PRO A 112 1.67 -28.11 44.70
C PRO A 112 1.43 -29.62 44.91
N GLU A 113 0.66 -30.10 45.89
CA GLU A 113 -0.80 -30.09 45.96
C GLU A 113 -1.27 -30.46 47.40
N ARG A 114 -2.40 -29.93 47.84
CA ARG A 114 -3.29 -30.54 48.87
C ARG A 114 -4.50 -31.15 48.11
N PRO A 115 -5.30 -32.14 48.58
CA PRO A 115 -5.74 -32.39 49.97
C PRO A 115 -6.04 -33.88 50.37
N GLY A 116 -6.52 -34.09 51.61
CA GLY A 116 -7.27 -35.28 52.09
C GLY A 116 -6.41 -36.38 52.73
N GLU A 117 -6.82 -37.18 53.73
CA GLU A 117 -7.99 -37.35 54.59
C GLU A 117 -7.53 -38.31 55.71
N GLY A 118 -8.04 -38.19 56.94
CA GLY A 118 -7.82 -39.17 58.03
C GLY A 118 -7.68 -38.58 59.41
#